data_AF-A0A2T0WEJ3-F1
#
_entry.id   AF-A0A2T0WEJ3-F1
#
_cell.length_a   1.000
_cell.length_b   1.000
_cell.length_c   1.000
_cell.angle_alpha   90.00
_cell.angle_beta   90.00
_cell.angle_gamma   90.00
#
_symmetry.space_group_name_H-M   'P 1'
#
loop_
_entity.id
_entity.type
_entity.pdbx_description
1 polymer ?
#
loop_
_entity_poly.entity_id
_entity_poly.type
_entity_poly.pdbx_seq_one_letter_code
_entity_poly.pdbx_strand_id
1 'polypeptide(L)'
;MNRILIFVCSISILACSMPEKEGLGHKVIGYIQLENSILEITEVIDSLTVPWDIETARSGELWFTEVAGNVYRYDLETGEKKHVLTVSDILAKKSYGLLGMTVHPEKNYVFIHYTFAIPREGMDEKVSSRLVRYEIGKDTLTNPRILLDSLPGATFHNGSRLVIGSDDKLYFSLGDVGKTDRTQDLDFLGGKVLRIELDGGIPEDNPYPKNPVWAMGLRNTQGLVFGKNNQLYGSDHGPLNDDEVNLLVKGGNYGWPDVQGFADSEEEKTYQKEHQTIDPLKAWTPTIATAGISYLKKGIIPEWDNSLLLVSMKGMSLRVLHLNDEGTAITEEGIYLQKYFGRLRDVSIAENGDIFISTSNRDWHPRFQPWMYPELPEGPDKILKIRILQAENAINHILPIFQKEKETMVLMDENWSFEVSEDLEKGAQLYTQHCLTCHGPDGKGAEGLIPPLAATEWVTGDKGRLIRVMLQGLSEEITVNGLDYHQEMPSYRHLSDEEIAEILTFIRNSFGNNAGAVIPGEVFEERKAL
;
A
#
# COMPACT_ATOMS: atom_id res chain seq x y z
N MET A 1 10.78 -91.50 -9.92
CA MET A 1 11.55 -90.38 -9.34
C MET A 1 11.34 -89.15 -10.22
N ASN A 2 10.29 -88.36 -9.96
CA ASN A 2 10.06 -87.08 -10.62
C ASN A 2 10.52 -85.96 -9.69
N ARG A 3 11.51 -85.16 -10.11
CA ARG A 3 11.93 -83.94 -9.40
C ARG A 3 11.27 -82.74 -10.06
N ILE A 4 10.39 -82.09 -9.32
CA ILE A 4 9.80 -80.79 -9.65
C ILE A 4 10.82 -79.72 -9.24
N LEU A 5 11.32 -78.93 -10.19
CA LEU A 5 12.06 -77.70 -9.91
C LEU A 5 11.06 -76.57 -9.65
N ILE A 6 11.06 -76.03 -8.44
CA ILE A 6 10.34 -74.80 -8.09
C ILE A 6 11.29 -73.63 -8.36
N PHE A 7 10.94 -72.79 -9.33
CA PHE A 7 11.63 -71.52 -9.59
C PHE A 7 11.06 -70.47 -8.63
N VAL A 8 11.85 -70.06 -7.64
CA VAL A 8 11.50 -68.95 -6.75
C VAL A 8 11.85 -67.65 -7.46
N CYS A 9 10.82 -66.91 -7.87
CA CYS A 9 10.96 -65.60 -8.49
C CYS A 9 11.10 -64.55 -7.38
N SER A 10 12.32 -64.12 -7.10
CA SER A 10 12.62 -63.04 -6.16
C SER A 10 12.17 -61.70 -6.76
N ILE A 11 11.06 -61.15 -6.27
CA ILE A 11 10.64 -59.79 -6.61
C ILE A 11 11.48 -58.83 -5.76
N SER A 12 12.52 -58.27 -6.37
CA SER A 12 13.28 -57.15 -5.80
C SER A 12 12.48 -55.87 -5.98
N ILE A 13 11.84 -55.40 -4.90
CA ILE A 13 11.26 -54.06 -4.82
C ILE A 13 12.43 -53.09 -4.73
N LEU A 14 12.88 -52.55 -5.88
CA LEU A 14 13.71 -51.35 -5.87
C LEU A 14 12.81 -50.18 -5.45
N ALA A 15 12.92 -49.78 -4.19
CA ALA A 15 12.47 -48.48 -3.76
C ALA A 15 13.38 -47.43 -4.44
N CYS A 16 12.88 -46.81 -5.51
CA CYS A 16 13.45 -45.56 -6.00
C CYS A 16 13.20 -44.49 -4.93
N SER A 17 14.15 -44.28 -4.02
CA SER A 17 14.27 -43.01 -3.31
C SER A 17 14.59 -41.96 -4.37
N MET A 18 13.58 -41.18 -4.79
CA MET A 18 13.85 -39.95 -5.51
C MET A 18 14.73 -39.08 -4.59
N PRO A 19 15.87 -38.57 -5.06
CA PRO A 19 16.62 -37.61 -4.27
C PRO A 19 15.70 -36.39 -4.07
N GLU A 20 15.49 -35.98 -2.82
CA GLU A 20 15.01 -34.63 -2.53
C GLU A 20 15.90 -33.68 -3.32
N LYS A 21 15.30 -32.90 -4.24
CA LYS A 21 16.02 -31.78 -4.83
C LYS A 21 16.43 -30.89 -3.67
N GLU A 22 17.74 -30.74 -3.44
CA GLU A 22 18.26 -29.67 -2.60
C GLU A 22 17.59 -28.37 -3.08
N GLY A 23 16.73 -27.80 -2.25
CA GLY A 23 16.00 -26.58 -2.59
C GLY A 23 16.97 -25.42 -2.88
N LEU A 24 16.45 -24.29 -3.35
CA LEU A 24 17.21 -23.11 -3.79
C LEU A 24 18.19 -22.47 -2.78
N GLY A 25 18.43 -23.08 -1.63
CA GLY A 25 19.40 -22.61 -0.64
C GLY A 25 19.10 -21.22 -0.09
N HIS A 26 17.83 -20.77 -0.20
CA HIS A 26 17.41 -19.47 0.31
C HIS A 26 17.78 -19.33 1.77
N LYS A 27 18.23 -18.13 2.12
CA LYS A 27 18.66 -17.81 3.47
C LYS A 27 17.44 -17.85 4.39
N VAL A 28 17.43 -18.83 5.30
CA VAL A 28 16.50 -18.83 6.44
C VAL A 28 16.91 -17.69 7.38
N ILE A 29 15.96 -16.83 7.72
CA ILE A 29 16.21 -15.61 8.51
C ILE A 29 15.44 -15.59 9.83
N GLY A 30 14.56 -16.56 10.06
CA GLY A 30 13.82 -16.68 11.32
C GLY A 30 12.68 -17.67 11.22
N TYR A 31 11.98 -17.82 12.32
CA TYR A 31 10.83 -18.71 12.45
C TYR A 31 9.68 -18.00 13.17
N ILE A 32 8.42 -18.36 12.88
CA ILE A 32 7.25 -17.97 13.67
C ILE A 32 6.78 -19.20 14.44
N GLN A 33 6.83 -19.13 15.77
CA GLN A 33 6.26 -20.14 16.64
C GLN A 33 4.77 -19.84 16.83
N LEU A 34 3.92 -20.73 16.35
CA LEU A 34 2.49 -20.77 16.65
C LEU A 34 2.24 -21.73 17.82
N GLU A 35 0.97 -22.02 18.13
CA GLU A 35 0.64 -22.91 19.25
C GLU A 35 1.18 -24.33 19.02
N ASN A 36 0.98 -24.87 17.82
CA ASN A 36 1.33 -26.25 17.48
C ASN A 36 2.27 -26.34 16.28
N SER A 37 2.28 -25.32 15.42
CA SER A 37 3.05 -25.25 14.18
C SER A 37 4.24 -24.29 14.32
N ILE A 38 5.27 -24.52 13.49
CA ILE A 38 6.36 -23.57 13.28
C ILE A 38 6.34 -23.16 11.82
N LEU A 39 6.44 -21.86 11.56
CA LEU A 39 6.62 -21.34 10.21
C LEU A 39 8.07 -20.91 10.01
N GLU A 40 8.66 -21.27 8.87
CA GLU A 40 9.99 -20.83 8.47
C GLU A 40 9.91 -19.58 7.61
N ILE A 41 10.76 -18.58 7.91
CA ILE A 41 10.88 -17.35 7.13
C ILE A 41 12.18 -17.40 6.33
N THR A 42 12.08 -17.21 5.03
CA THR A 42 13.20 -17.17 4.08
C THR A 42 13.22 -15.85 3.32
N GLU A 43 14.42 -15.33 3.07
CA GLU A 43 14.62 -14.23 2.11
C GLU A 43 14.76 -14.83 0.71
N VAL A 44 13.81 -14.55 -0.17
CA VAL A 44 13.72 -15.16 -1.52
C VAL A 44 14.37 -14.25 -2.56
N ILE A 45 14.01 -12.97 -2.54
CA ILE A 45 14.53 -11.95 -3.45
C ILE A 45 14.94 -10.74 -2.63
N ASP A 46 16.16 -10.26 -2.84
CA ASP A 46 16.69 -9.05 -2.20
C ASP A 46 16.94 -7.94 -3.22
N SER A 47 17.56 -6.85 -2.76
CA SER A 47 18.05 -5.76 -3.62
C SER A 47 16.96 -5.10 -4.47
N LEU A 48 15.72 -5.07 -3.96
CA LEU A 48 14.57 -4.46 -4.63
C LEU A 48 14.43 -2.99 -4.25
N THR A 49 13.72 -2.25 -5.10
CA THR A 49 13.26 -0.90 -4.82
C THR A 49 11.75 -0.84 -4.96
N VAL A 50 11.06 -0.91 -3.82
CA VAL A 50 9.59 -0.81 -3.74
C VAL A 50 8.87 -1.86 -4.61
N PRO A 51 8.99 -3.15 -4.29
CA PRO A 51 8.15 -4.18 -4.86
C PRO A 51 6.68 -3.95 -4.48
N TRP A 52 5.88 -3.37 -5.39
CA TRP A 52 4.55 -2.84 -5.08
C TRP A 52 3.46 -3.92 -5.06
N ASP A 53 3.40 -4.71 -6.13
CA ASP A 53 2.50 -5.85 -6.26
C ASP A 53 3.32 -7.14 -6.38
N ILE A 54 2.91 -8.21 -5.71
CA ILE A 54 3.43 -9.56 -5.86
C ILE A 54 2.28 -10.53 -6.10
N GLU A 55 2.42 -11.41 -7.08
CA GLU A 55 1.38 -12.38 -7.43
C GLU A 55 1.98 -13.75 -7.68
N THR A 56 1.49 -14.76 -6.96
CA THR A 56 1.87 -16.16 -7.18
C THR A 56 0.99 -16.75 -8.30
N ALA A 57 1.60 -17.04 -9.44
CA ALA A 57 0.90 -17.61 -10.58
C ALA A 57 0.77 -19.14 -10.47
N ARG A 58 -0.29 -19.71 -11.06
CA ARG A 58 -0.48 -21.16 -11.18
C ARG A 58 0.65 -21.88 -11.92
N SER A 59 1.46 -21.14 -12.68
CA SER A 59 2.65 -21.67 -13.34
C SER A 59 3.78 -22.05 -12.38
N GLY A 60 3.68 -21.71 -11.09
CA GLY A 60 4.76 -21.88 -10.11
C GLY A 60 5.76 -20.71 -10.10
N GLU A 61 5.38 -19.59 -10.71
CA GLU A 61 6.20 -18.38 -10.76
C GLU A 61 5.63 -17.31 -9.83
N LEU A 62 6.52 -16.57 -9.18
CA LEU A 62 6.18 -15.33 -8.51
C LEU A 62 6.40 -14.16 -9.47
N TRP A 63 5.34 -13.41 -9.72
CA TRP A 63 5.39 -12.15 -10.48
C TRP A 63 5.49 -10.99 -9.50
N PHE A 64 6.19 -9.93 -9.88
CA PHE A 64 6.18 -8.70 -9.09
C PHE A 64 6.46 -7.45 -9.92
N THR A 65 5.98 -6.31 -9.42
CA THR A 65 6.21 -4.99 -9.98
C THR A 65 7.15 -4.18 -9.08
N GLU A 66 8.00 -3.34 -9.67
CA GLU A 66 8.68 -2.24 -8.95
C GLU A 66 8.07 -0.91 -9.39
N VAL A 67 7.84 0.00 -8.45
CA VAL A 67 7.21 1.32 -8.71
C VAL A 67 7.88 2.09 -9.85
N ALA A 68 9.19 1.89 -10.04
CA ALA A 68 9.97 2.49 -11.12
C ALA A 68 9.56 2.06 -12.54
N GLY A 69 8.67 1.08 -12.70
CA GLY A 69 8.10 0.70 -14.00
C GLY A 69 8.51 -0.68 -14.51
N ASN A 70 9.12 -1.52 -13.68
CA ASN A 70 9.63 -2.82 -14.10
C ASN A 70 8.72 -3.95 -13.62
N VAL A 71 8.48 -4.93 -14.49
CA VAL A 71 7.78 -6.19 -14.16
C VAL A 71 8.78 -7.34 -14.25
N TYR A 72 8.75 -8.21 -13.25
CA TYR A 72 9.60 -9.39 -13.19
C TYR A 72 8.80 -10.67 -12.98
N ARG A 73 9.39 -11.78 -13.44
CA ARG A 73 9.03 -13.16 -13.10
C ARG A 73 10.16 -13.76 -12.29
N TYR A 74 9.80 -14.58 -11.32
CA TYR A 74 10.72 -15.34 -10.51
C TYR A 74 10.26 -16.78 -10.44
N ASP A 75 11.05 -17.69 -10.99
CA ASP A 75 10.76 -19.11 -10.96
C ASP A 75 11.05 -19.65 -9.54
N LEU A 76 10.02 -20.16 -8.86
CA LEU A 76 10.14 -20.62 -7.47
C LEU A 76 10.87 -21.96 -7.31
N GLU A 77 11.13 -22.68 -8.42
CA GLU A 77 11.86 -23.94 -8.43
C GLU A 77 13.35 -23.73 -8.79
N THR A 78 13.64 -22.88 -9.77
CA THR A 78 15.00 -22.65 -10.30
C THR A 78 15.67 -21.39 -9.76
N GLY A 79 14.89 -20.48 -9.19
CA GLY A 79 15.37 -19.19 -8.69
C GLY A 79 15.74 -18.19 -9.77
N GLU A 80 15.40 -18.46 -11.03
CA GLU A 80 15.66 -17.55 -12.14
C GLU A 80 14.76 -16.30 -12.00
N LYS A 81 15.39 -15.15 -11.73
CA LYS A 81 14.74 -13.82 -11.81
C LYS A 81 14.87 -13.29 -13.23
N LYS A 82 13.73 -12.98 -13.85
CA LYS A 82 13.65 -12.46 -15.20
C LYS A 82 12.90 -11.14 -15.27
N HIS A 83 13.52 -10.15 -15.89
CA HIS A 83 12.88 -8.89 -16.22
C HIS A 83 12.10 -9.05 -17.54
N VAL A 84 10.79 -8.76 -17.54
CA VAL A 84 9.90 -9.04 -18.68
C VAL A 84 9.24 -7.81 -19.31
N LEU A 85 9.24 -6.67 -18.63
CA LEU A 85 8.70 -5.41 -19.14
C LEU A 85 9.27 -4.20 -18.37
N THR A 86 9.68 -3.17 -19.11
CA THR A 86 9.78 -1.79 -18.60
C THR A 86 8.68 -0.95 -19.24
N VAL A 87 7.85 -0.30 -18.43
CA VAL A 87 6.85 0.65 -18.90
C VAL A 87 7.52 1.98 -19.23
N SER A 88 7.51 2.39 -20.49
CA SER A 88 8.32 3.52 -20.97
C SER A 88 7.70 4.90 -20.75
N ASP A 89 6.38 5.01 -20.70
CA ASP A 89 5.65 6.27 -20.56
C ASP A 89 5.19 6.53 -19.12
N ILE A 90 5.85 5.88 -18.16
CA ILE A 90 5.51 5.96 -16.76
C ILE A 90 5.92 7.31 -16.16
N LEU A 91 5.05 7.85 -15.31
CA LEU A 91 5.41 8.87 -14.36
C LEU A 91 5.51 8.22 -12.99
N ALA A 92 6.74 7.93 -12.58
CA ALA A 92 7.04 7.28 -11.32
C ALA A 92 7.86 8.20 -10.40
N LYS A 93 7.34 8.42 -9.20
CA LYS A 93 8.09 8.94 -8.04
C LYS A 93 7.46 8.34 -6.77
N LYS A 94 8.11 8.48 -5.63
CA LYS A 94 7.54 8.23 -4.29
C LYS A 94 6.48 7.09 -4.23
N SER A 95 5.20 7.46 -4.12
CA SER A 95 4.04 6.57 -3.97
C SER A 95 3.23 6.28 -5.25
N TYR A 96 3.70 6.69 -6.42
CA TYR A 96 3.00 6.54 -7.70
C TYR A 96 3.97 6.11 -8.81
N GLY A 97 3.50 5.33 -9.77
CA GLY A 97 4.34 4.72 -10.79
C GLY A 97 3.65 3.47 -11.32
N LEU A 98 4.36 2.35 -11.38
CA LEU A 98 3.79 1.05 -11.67
C LEU A 98 3.30 0.43 -10.37
N LEU A 99 1.99 0.22 -10.28
CA LEU A 99 1.33 -0.16 -9.04
C LEU A 99 0.79 -1.58 -9.18
N GLY A 100 -0.53 -1.73 -9.26
CA GLY A 100 -1.14 -3.04 -9.23
C GLY A 100 -0.92 -3.87 -10.48
N MET A 101 -0.93 -5.17 -10.27
CA MET A 101 -0.81 -6.21 -11.29
C MET A 101 -1.73 -7.38 -10.94
N THR A 102 -2.26 -8.06 -11.93
CA THR A 102 -2.82 -9.41 -11.73
C THR A 102 -2.54 -10.26 -12.95
N VAL A 103 -2.23 -11.54 -12.70
CA VAL A 103 -1.94 -12.53 -13.73
C VAL A 103 -3.16 -13.42 -13.88
N HIS A 104 -3.66 -13.59 -15.10
CA HIS A 104 -4.81 -14.44 -15.32
C HIS A 104 -4.46 -15.91 -15.05
N PRO A 105 -5.26 -16.66 -14.27
CA PRO A 105 -4.91 -18.02 -13.85
C PRO A 105 -4.85 -19.04 -14.99
N GLU A 106 -5.62 -18.84 -16.06
CA GLU A 106 -5.74 -19.78 -17.19
C GLU A 106 -5.36 -19.21 -18.57
N LYS A 107 -5.43 -17.90 -18.75
CA LYS A 107 -5.11 -17.22 -20.02
C LYS A 107 -3.73 -16.60 -19.92
N ASN A 108 -3.07 -16.45 -21.06
CA ASN A 108 -1.76 -15.79 -21.15
C ASN A 108 -1.90 -14.26 -21.10
N TYR A 109 -2.59 -13.73 -20.09
CA TYR A 109 -2.78 -12.30 -19.88
C TYR A 109 -2.24 -11.86 -18.53
N VAL A 110 -1.62 -10.69 -18.54
CA VAL A 110 -1.31 -9.92 -17.33
C VAL A 110 -1.91 -8.53 -17.48
N PHE A 111 -2.46 -8.02 -16.40
CA PHE A 111 -3.04 -6.68 -16.32
C PHE A 111 -2.17 -5.86 -15.39
N ILE A 112 -1.85 -4.63 -15.79
CA ILE A 112 -1.07 -3.71 -14.97
C ILE A 112 -1.74 -2.34 -14.95
N HIS A 113 -1.65 -1.68 -13.80
CA HIS A 113 -2.08 -0.30 -13.62
C HIS A 113 -0.86 0.59 -13.29
N TYR A 114 -0.79 1.74 -13.95
CA TYR A 114 0.31 2.68 -13.72
C TYR A 114 -0.09 4.13 -13.98
N THR A 115 0.69 5.06 -13.41
CA THR A 115 0.55 6.51 -13.60
C THR A 115 1.42 7.04 -14.73
N PHE A 116 0.93 8.08 -15.41
CA PHE A 116 1.63 8.78 -16.49
C PHE A 116 1.32 10.29 -16.45
N ALA A 117 2.16 11.08 -17.12
CA ALA A 117 1.99 12.52 -17.25
C ALA A 117 1.14 12.88 -18.47
N ILE A 118 0.15 13.76 -18.29
CA ILE A 118 -0.52 14.46 -19.39
C ILE A 118 0.07 15.87 -19.45
N PRO A 119 0.83 16.21 -20.51
CA PRO A 119 1.38 17.55 -20.69
C PRO A 119 0.29 18.62 -20.72
N ARG A 120 0.59 19.79 -20.16
CA ARG A 120 -0.29 20.97 -20.19
C ARG A 120 0.51 22.20 -20.57
N GLU A 121 0.04 22.94 -21.58
CA GLU A 121 0.73 24.14 -22.04
C GLU A 121 0.68 25.22 -20.95
N GLY A 122 1.84 25.70 -20.51
CA GLY A 122 1.98 26.76 -19.51
C GLY A 122 1.57 26.37 -18.07
N MET A 123 1.41 25.08 -17.77
CA MET A 123 1.06 24.56 -16.44
C MET A 123 1.86 23.30 -16.10
N ASP A 124 1.88 22.92 -14.83
CA ASP A 124 2.44 21.64 -14.40
C ASP A 124 1.73 20.46 -15.06
N GLU A 125 2.48 19.38 -15.28
CA GLU A 125 1.95 18.13 -15.83
C GLU A 125 0.85 17.58 -14.93
N LYS A 126 -0.23 17.09 -15.56
CA LYS A 126 -1.30 16.42 -14.82
C LYS A 126 -0.97 14.95 -14.68
N VAL A 127 -0.90 14.45 -13.46
CA VAL A 127 -0.88 13.01 -13.22
C VAL A 127 -2.21 12.40 -13.64
N SER A 128 -2.15 11.31 -14.41
CA SER A 128 -3.28 10.46 -14.74
C SER A 128 -2.85 9.00 -14.60
N SER A 129 -3.79 8.07 -14.67
CA SER A 129 -3.46 6.64 -14.63
C SER A 129 -4.18 5.86 -15.73
N ARG A 130 -3.70 4.65 -16.01
CA ARG A 130 -4.32 3.76 -16.99
C ARG A 130 -4.15 2.30 -16.62
N LEU A 131 -5.07 1.48 -17.13
CA LEU A 131 -5.08 0.03 -16.98
C LEU A 131 -4.80 -0.61 -18.34
N VAL A 132 -3.78 -1.45 -18.40
CA VAL A 132 -3.28 -2.05 -19.64
C VAL A 132 -3.17 -3.56 -19.48
N ARG A 133 -3.64 -4.29 -20.49
CA ARG A 133 -3.44 -5.73 -20.62
C ARG A 133 -2.28 -6.03 -21.55
N TYR A 134 -1.46 -7.00 -21.19
CA TYR A 134 -0.42 -7.57 -22.04
C TYR A 134 -0.66 -9.07 -22.26
N GLU A 135 -0.10 -9.58 -23.34
CA GLU A 135 0.04 -11.01 -23.59
C GLU A 135 1.36 -11.54 -23.03
N ILE A 136 1.28 -12.64 -22.28
CA ILE A 136 2.43 -13.30 -21.67
C ILE A 136 3.16 -14.11 -22.74
N GLY A 137 4.34 -13.63 -23.13
CA GLY A 137 5.29 -14.39 -23.95
C GLY A 137 6.26 -15.22 -23.10
N LYS A 138 7.17 -15.92 -23.76
CA LYS A 138 8.21 -16.72 -23.10
C LYS A 138 9.17 -15.85 -22.27
N ASP A 139 9.61 -14.75 -22.86
CA ASP A 139 10.68 -13.92 -22.29
C ASP A 139 10.25 -12.47 -22.01
N THR A 140 9.12 -12.03 -22.55
CA THR A 140 8.66 -10.63 -22.48
C THR A 140 7.14 -10.56 -22.43
N LEU A 141 6.62 -9.39 -22.04
CA LEU A 141 5.22 -9.03 -22.22
C LEU A 141 5.03 -8.32 -23.57
N THR A 142 4.01 -8.72 -24.31
CA THR A 142 3.78 -8.26 -25.69
C THR A 142 2.34 -7.78 -25.89
N ASN A 143 2.05 -7.19 -27.04
CA ASN A 143 0.70 -6.80 -27.47
C ASN A 143 -0.07 -5.96 -26.42
N PRO A 144 0.48 -4.80 -25.98
CA PRO A 144 -0.21 -3.93 -25.03
C PRO A 144 -1.57 -3.49 -25.58
N ARG A 145 -2.62 -3.66 -24.77
CA ARG A 145 -3.96 -3.14 -25.02
C ARG A 145 -4.40 -2.30 -23.83
N ILE A 146 -4.57 -1.01 -24.05
CA ILE A 146 -5.17 -0.12 -23.04
C ILE A 146 -6.64 -0.51 -22.88
N LEU A 147 -7.04 -0.82 -21.65
CA LEU A 147 -8.41 -1.19 -21.30
C LEU A 147 -9.20 0.03 -20.84
N LEU A 148 -8.61 0.79 -19.93
CA LEU A 148 -9.12 2.06 -19.43
C LEU A 148 -7.98 3.07 -19.45
N ASP A 149 -8.21 4.22 -20.07
CA ASP A 149 -7.23 5.29 -20.18
C ASP A 149 -7.71 6.57 -19.50
N SER A 150 -6.78 7.49 -19.24
CA SER A 150 -7.07 8.81 -18.65
C SER A 150 -7.89 8.73 -17.36
N LEU A 151 -7.68 7.67 -16.58
CA LEU A 151 -8.28 7.51 -15.26
C LEU A 151 -7.73 8.59 -14.32
N PRO A 152 -8.48 8.94 -13.25
CA PRO A 152 -7.95 9.77 -12.18
C PRO A 152 -6.60 9.25 -11.70
N GLY A 153 -5.66 10.16 -11.48
CA GLY A 153 -4.34 9.88 -10.94
C GLY A 153 -3.82 11.09 -10.19
N ALA A 154 -3.01 10.84 -9.17
CA ALA A 154 -2.33 11.87 -8.40
C ALA A 154 -0.99 11.35 -7.88
N THR A 155 -0.27 12.20 -7.17
CA THR A 155 0.97 11.81 -6.48
C THR A 155 0.70 10.90 -5.27
N PHE A 156 -0.56 10.79 -4.83
CA PHE A 156 -1.05 9.98 -3.73
C PHE A 156 -2.45 9.42 -4.04
N HIS A 157 -2.93 8.51 -3.19
CA HIS A 157 -4.27 7.90 -3.25
C HIS A 157 -4.69 7.35 -4.63
N ASN A 158 -3.80 6.59 -5.28
CA ASN A 158 -4.14 5.94 -6.55
C ASN A 158 -4.87 4.61 -6.36
N GLY A 159 -5.00 4.08 -5.13
CA GLY A 159 -5.53 2.74 -4.86
C GLY A 159 -4.69 1.67 -5.56
N SER A 160 -5.25 1.15 -6.65
CA SER A 160 -4.57 0.45 -7.76
C SER A 160 -4.57 -1.08 -7.73
N ARG A 161 -5.18 -1.73 -6.73
CA ARG A 161 -5.15 -3.19 -6.66
C ARG A 161 -6.05 -3.83 -7.71
N LEU A 162 -5.60 -4.94 -8.29
CA LEU A 162 -6.30 -5.71 -9.31
C LEU A 162 -6.53 -7.14 -8.83
N VAL A 163 -7.73 -7.69 -9.04
CA VAL A 163 -8.01 -9.12 -8.86
C VAL A 163 -8.96 -9.62 -9.93
N ILE A 164 -8.81 -10.88 -10.33
CA ILE A 164 -9.72 -11.54 -11.28
C ILE A 164 -10.71 -12.39 -10.49
N GLY A 165 -12.00 -12.12 -10.68
CA GLY A 165 -13.08 -12.91 -10.09
C GLY A 165 -13.28 -14.24 -10.81
N SER A 166 -13.94 -15.18 -10.13
CA SER A 166 -14.34 -16.46 -10.75
C SER A 166 -15.41 -16.30 -11.83
N ASP A 167 -15.99 -15.10 -11.97
CA ASP A 167 -16.86 -14.67 -13.07
C ASP A 167 -16.08 -14.22 -14.33
N ASP A 168 -14.75 -14.42 -14.33
CA ASP A 168 -13.84 -14.05 -15.43
C ASP A 168 -13.89 -12.54 -15.73
N LYS A 169 -14.05 -11.73 -14.67
CA LYS A 169 -14.03 -10.27 -14.70
C LYS A 169 -12.85 -9.72 -13.92
N LEU A 170 -12.40 -8.54 -14.32
CA LEU A 170 -11.36 -7.80 -13.63
C LEU A 170 -11.98 -6.81 -12.66
N TYR A 171 -11.60 -6.93 -11.39
CA TYR A 171 -11.93 -5.99 -10.33
C TYR A 171 -10.71 -5.12 -10.05
N PHE A 172 -10.94 -3.82 -9.89
CA PHE A 172 -9.88 -2.83 -9.87
C PHE A 172 -10.20 -1.68 -8.92
N SER A 173 -9.38 -1.45 -7.91
CA SER A 173 -9.55 -0.29 -7.04
C SER A 173 -8.89 0.97 -7.58
N LEU A 174 -9.59 2.09 -7.45
CA LEU A 174 -9.07 3.44 -7.70
C LEU A 174 -9.31 4.29 -6.45
N GLY A 175 -8.24 4.85 -5.89
CA GLY A 175 -8.36 5.81 -4.79
C GLY A 175 -8.96 7.14 -5.24
N ASP A 176 -9.29 7.99 -4.27
CA ASP A 176 -9.98 9.26 -4.49
C ASP A 176 -9.10 10.34 -5.14
N VAL A 177 -7.79 10.12 -5.23
CA VAL A 177 -6.77 11.05 -5.74
C VAL A 177 -6.86 12.46 -5.13
N GLY A 178 -7.34 12.56 -3.89
CA GLY A 178 -7.59 13.82 -3.17
C GLY A 178 -8.84 14.58 -3.61
N LYS A 179 -9.76 13.95 -4.35
CA LYS A 179 -11.06 14.49 -4.78
C LYS A 179 -12.21 13.86 -3.98
N THR A 180 -12.16 14.09 -2.67
CA THR A 180 -13.10 13.51 -1.69
C THR A 180 -14.54 13.90 -1.97
N ASP A 181 -14.78 15.14 -2.43
CA ASP A 181 -16.10 15.67 -2.81
C ASP A 181 -16.76 14.93 -3.99
N ARG A 182 -16.01 14.08 -4.69
CA ARG A 182 -16.45 13.34 -5.88
C ARG A 182 -16.56 11.84 -5.67
N THR A 183 -16.22 11.30 -4.49
CA THR A 183 -16.23 9.84 -4.25
C THR A 183 -17.64 9.25 -4.23
N GLN A 184 -18.66 10.10 -4.05
CA GLN A 184 -20.08 9.74 -4.15
C GLN A 184 -20.66 9.92 -5.58
N ASP A 185 -19.90 10.53 -6.50
CA ASP A 185 -20.30 10.72 -7.89
C ASP A 185 -19.94 9.49 -8.75
N LEU A 186 -20.90 8.95 -9.50
CA LEU A 186 -20.73 7.79 -10.38
C LEU A 186 -20.01 8.14 -11.69
N ASP A 187 -19.96 9.41 -12.08
CA ASP A 187 -19.22 9.87 -13.25
C ASP A 187 -17.74 10.10 -12.94
N PHE A 188 -17.35 10.02 -11.66
CA PHE A 188 -15.97 10.05 -11.20
C PHE A 188 -15.51 8.68 -10.69
N LEU A 189 -14.52 8.10 -11.37
CA LEU A 189 -14.05 6.74 -11.07
C LEU A 189 -13.07 6.64 -9.88
N GLY A 190 -12.69 7.77 -9.26
CA GLY A 190 -11.89 7.77 -8.04
C GLY A 190 -12.74 7.46 -6.80
N GLY A 191 -12.13 6.79 -5.83
CA GLY A 191 -12.77 6.33 -4.60
C GLY A 191 -13.74 5.17 -4.84
N LYS A 192 -13.39 4.27 -5.75
CA LYS A 192 -14.26 3.18 -6.25
C LYS A 192 -13.51 1.86 -6.35
N VAL A 193 -14.28 0.77 -6.34
CA VAL A 193 -13.87 -0.48 -6.99
C VAL A 193 -14.67 -0.61 -8.28
N LEU A 194 -13.96 -0.86 -9.37
CA LEU A 194 -14.53 -1.09 -10.69
C LEU A 194 -14.60 -2.59 -10.98
N ARG A 195 -15.57 -3.01 -11.80
CA ARG A 195 -15.69 -4.35 -12.38
C ARG A 195 -15.86 -4.22 -13.89
N ILE A 196 -14.91 -4.77 -14.64
CA ILE A 196 -14.87 -4.71 -16.11
C ILE A 196 -14.63 -6.09 -16.74
N GLU A 197 -14.96 -6.22 -18.02
CA GLU A 197 -14.54 -7.35 -18.86
C GLU A 197 -13.02 -7.34 -19.06
N LEU A 198 -12.43 -8.51 -19.32
CA LEU A 198 -10.98 -8.67 -19.56
C LEU A 198 -10.46 -7.98 -20.82
N ASP A 199 -11.36 -7.42 -21.63
CA ASP A 199 -11.07 -6.64 -22.83
C ASP A 199 -11.39 -5.15 -22.68
N GLY A 200 -11.82 -4.71 -21.48
CA GLY A 200 -12.18 -3.34 -21.14
C GLY A 200 -13.67 -3.00 -21.28
N GLY A 201 -14.49 -3.93 -21.78
CA GLY A 201 -15.94 -3.78 -21.83
C GLY A 201 -16.56 -3.63 -20.43
N ILE A 202 -17.78 -3.09 -20.37
CA ILE A 202 -18.55 -2.98 -19.13
C ILE A 202 -19.57 -4.12 -19.09
N PRO A 203 -19.53 -4.99 -18.06
CA PRO A 203 -20.51 -6.06 -17.92
C PRO A 203 -21.95 -5.51 -17.82
N GLU A 204 -22.88 -6.13 -18.54
CA GLU A 204 -24.29 -5.71 -18.56
C GLU A 204 -24.98 -5.87 -17.20
N ASP A 205 -24.47 -6.78 -16.37
CA ASP A 205 -24.97 -7.07 -15.04
C ASP A 205 -24.30 -6.23 -13.94
N ASN A 206 -23.52 -5.19 -14.26
CA ASN A 206 -23.03 -4.25 -13.26
C ASN A 206 -24.20 -3.53 -12.52
N PRO A 207 -23.98 -3.04 -11.28
CA PRO A 207 -25.04 -2.40 -10.50
C PRO A 207 -25.59 -1.12 -11.15
N TYR A 208 -24.76 -0.44 -11.94
CA TYR A 208 -25.11 0.80 -12.63
C TYR A 208 -25.02 0.59 -14.15
N PRO A 209 -26.08 0.93 -14.92
CA PRO A 209 -26.10 0.69 -16.36
C PRO A 209 -24.95 1.38 -17.09
N LYS A 210 -24.20 0.61 -17.90
CA LYS A 210 -23.05 1.09 -18.70
C LYS A 210 -21.99 1.84 -17.88
N ASN A 211 -21.86 1.50 -16.60
CA ASN A 211 -20.88 2.11 -15.71
C ASN A 211 -20.04 1.00 -15.04
N PRO A 212 -18.70 1.15 -14.97
CA PRO A 212 -17.82 0.12 -14.44
C PRO A 212 -17.85 0.03 -12.90
N VAL A 213 -18.48 0.97 -12.19
CA VAL A 213 -18.48 0.99 -10.72
C VAL A 213 -19.17 -0.25 -10.16
N TRP A 214 -18.44 -0.95 -9.29
CA TRP A 214 -18.93 -2.08 -8.49
C TRP A 214 -19.25 -1.65 -7.06
N ALA A 215 -18.35 -0.87 -6.44
CA ALA A 215 -18.51 -0.29 -5.10
C ALA A 215 -17.97 1.15 -5.08
N MET A 216 -18.52 1.98 -4.20
CA MET A 216 -18.23 3.42 -4.11
C MET A 216 -18.09 3.92 -2.68
N GLY A 217 -17.68 5.17 -2.50
CA GLY A 217 -17.49 5.75 -1.17
C GLY A 217 -16.27 5.17 -0.45
N LEU A 218 -15.18 4.91 -1.17
CA LEU A 218 -13.90 4.45 -0.64
C LEU A 218 -12.85 5.57 -0.75
N ARG A 219 -11.82 5.55 0.09
CA ARG A 219 -10.77 6.57 0.07
C ARG A 219 -9.56 6.15 -0.75
N ASN A 220 -8.87 5.08 -0.36
CA ASN A 220 -7.64 4.65 -1.03
C ASN A 220 -7.38 3.15 -0.81
N THR A 221 -8.09 2.34 -1.58
CA THR A 221 -8.10 0.88 -1.41
C THR A 221 -6.85 0.27 -2.03
N GLN A 222 -5.94 -0.27 -1.21
CA GLN A 222 -4.64 -0.80 -1.65
C GLN A 222 -4.55 -2.33 -1.67
N GLY A 223 -5.53 -3.01 -1.06
CA GLY A 223 -5.68 -4.46 -1.14
C GLY A 223 -7.08 -4.83 -1.62
N LEU A 224 -7.15 -5.93 -2.38
CA LEU A 224 -8.37 -6.59 -2.84
C LEU A 224 -8.08 -8.08 -2.86
N VAL A 225 -9.02 -8.88 -2.37
CA VAL A 225 -8.91 -10.34 -2.48
C VAL A 225 -10.28 -10.99 -2.49
N PHE A 226 -10.43 -12.04 -3.31
CA PHE A 226 -11.57 -12.93 -3.19
C PHE A 226 -11.30 -13.98 -2.11
N GLY A 227 -12.20 -14.06 -1.14
CA GLY A 227 -12.22 -15.13 -0.14
C GLY A 227 -13.21 -16.23 -0.47
N LYS A 228 -13.69 -16.89 0.58
CA LYS A 228 -14.72 -17.94 0.49
C LYS A 228 -15.98 -17.41 -0.21
N ASN A 229 -16.67 -18.29 -0.93
CA ASN A 229 -17.93 -17.98 -1.63
C ASN A 229 -17.85 -16.78 -2.61
N ASN A 230 -16.66 -16.47 -3.13
CA ASN A 230 -16.40 -15.29 -3.96
C ASN A 230 -16.76 -13.95 -3.29
N GLN A 231 -16.67 -13.88 -1.96
CA GLN A 231 -16.74 -12.61 -1.24
C GLN A 231 -15.50 -11.78 -1.56
N LEU A 232 -15.69 -10.55 -2.01
CA LEU A 232 -14.59 -9.61 -2.26
C LEU A 232 -14.31 -8.83 -0.99
N TYR A 233 -13.08 -8.84 -0.52
CA TYR A 233 -12.61 -8.02 0.59
C TYR A 233 -11.67 -6.95 0.07
N GLY A 234 -11.63 -5.79 0.73
CA GLY A 234 -10.66 -4.74 0.43
C GLY A 234 -10.11 -4.10 1.69
N SER A 235 -8.85 -3.67 1.64
CA SER A 235 -8.21 -2.87 2.67
C SER A 235 -8.08 -1.42 2.20
N ASP A 236 -8.60 -0.49 2.99
CA ASP A 236 -8.67 0.93 2.67
C ASP A 236 -7.89 1.78 3.67
N HIS A 237 -7.18 2.79 3.18
CA HIS A 237 -6.58 3.78 4.06
C HIS A 237 -7.59 4.85 4.46
N GLY A 238 -7.82 5.03 5.76
CA GLY A 238 -8.55 6.16 6.31
C GLY A 238 -7.72 7.45 6.29
N PRO A 239 -8.30 8.61 6.68
CA PRO A 239 -7.58 9.87 6.67
C PRO A 239 -6.50 9.93 7.76
N LEU A 240 -6.84 10.34 8.98
CA LEU A 240 -5.94 10.37 10.15
C LEU A 240 -6.28 9.28 11.17
N ASN A 241 -7.46 8.68 11.00
CA ASN A 241 -8.10 7.63 11.76
C ASN A 241 -8.65 6.58 10.78
N ASP A 242 -9.17 5.49 11.32
CA ASP A 242 -10.06 4.54 10.66
C ASP A 242 -9.55 4.04 9.30
N ASP A 243 -8.36 3.43 9.30
CA ASP A 243 -8.08 2.47 8.23
C ASP A 243 -9.04 1.29 8.33
N GLU A 244 -9.41 0.69 7.20
CA GLU A 244 -10.52 -0.25 7.16
C GLU A 244 -10.16 -1.58 6.48
N VAL A 245 -10.88 -2.63 6.86
CA VAL A 245 -11.14 -3.80 6.03
C VAL A 245 -12.63 -3.87 5.74
N ASN A 246 -12.98 -3.92 4.46
CA ASN A 246 -14.34 -3.87 3.94
C ASN A 246 -14.73 -5.19 3.26
N LEU A 247 -15.99 -5.62 3.45
CA LEU A 247 -16.62 -6.64 2.61
C LEU A 247 -17.31 -5.94 1.44
N LEU A 248 -16.70 -5.99 0.26
CA LEU A 248 -17.06 -5.24 -0.94
C LEU A 248 -18.20 -5.92 -1.72
N VAL A 249 -19.41 -5.38 -1.64
CA VAL A 249 -20.62 -5.93 -2.27
C VAL A 249 -21.05 -5.12 -3.49
N LYS A 250 -21.83 -5.76 -4.37
CA LYS A 250 -22.39 -5.14 -5.57
C LYS A 250 -23.24 -3.91 -5.25
N GLY A 251 -22.83 -2.75 -5.75
CA GLY A 251 -23.50 -1.46 -5.55
C GLY A 251 -23.34 -0.89 -4.14
N GLY A 252 -22.41 -1.43 -3.33
CA GLY A 252 -22.17 -0.97 -1.97
C GLY A 252 -21.61 0.45 -1.92
N ASN A 253 -22.08 1.24 -0.97
CA ASN A 253 -21.54 2.56 -0.62
C ASN A 253 -20.85 2.47 0.75
N TYR A 254 -19.57 2.81 0.83
CA TYR A 254 -18.76 2.71 2.04
C TYR A 254 -18.61 4.06 2.77
N GLY A 255 -19.37 5.06 2.33
CA GLY A 255 -19.62 6.28 3.10
C GLY A 255 -18.57 7.38 3.01
N TRP A 256 -17.33 7.11 2.58
CA TRP A 256 -16.32 8.16 2.43
C TRP A 256 -16.79 9.28 1.46
N PRO A 257 -16.64 10.58 1.81
CA PRO A 257 -15.93 11.09 2.98
C PRO A 257 -16.79 11.39 4.21
N ASP A 258 -18.11 11.27 4.07
CA ASP A 258 -19.08 11.69 5.07
C ASP A 258 -19.21 10.71 6.25
N VAL A 259 -18.76 9.47 6.08
CA VAL A 259 -18.58 8.46 7.14
C VAL A 259 -17.17 7.90 7.06
N GLN A 260 -16.48 7.84 8.20
CA GLN A 260 -15.12 7.32 8.32
C GLN A 260 -15.13 6.16 9.32
N GLY A 261 -14.75 4.95 8.91
CA GLY A 261 -14.88 3.78 9.76
C GLY A 261 -16.35 3.46 10.06
N PHE A 262 -16.67 3.34 11.34
CA PHE A 262 -18.05 3.15 11.80
C PHE A 262 -18.75 4.51 11.95
N ALA A 263 -20.06 4.55 11.72
CA ALA A 263 -20.84 5.76 11.95
C ALA A 263 -20.99 6.09 13.45
N ASP A 264 -20.04 6.84 14.00
CA ASP A 264 -19.94 7.11 15.43
C ASP A 264 -20.65 8.41 15.84
N SER A 265 -20.53 9.46 15.04
CA SER A 265 -21.19 10.75 15.27
C SER A 265 -22.66 10.74 14.84
N GLU A 266 -23.46 11.68 15.36
CA GLU A 266 -24.86 11.82 14.92
C GLU A 266 -24.99 12.24 13.44
N GLU A 267 -24.03 13.01 12.95
CA GLU A 267 -23.94 13.43 11.54
C GLU A 267 -23.67 12.22 10.63
N GLU A 268 -22.68 11.39 10.99
CA GLU A 268 -22.37 10.14 10.28
C GLU A 268 -23.54 9.15 10.31
N LYS A 269 -24.20 8.98 11.47
CA LYS A 269 -25.38 8.10 11.57
C LYS A 269 -26.54 8.59 10.73
N THR A 270 -26.72 9.90 10.63
CA THR A 270 -27.75 10.51 9.77
C THR A 270 -27.43 10.22 8.31
N TYR A 271 -26.18 10.48 7.90
CA TYR A 271 -25.71 10.21 6.55
C TYR A 271 -25.80 8.73 6.18
N GLN A 272 -25.30 7.83 7.04
CA GLN A 272 -25.34 6.39 6.86
C GLN A 272 -26.78 5.91 6.62
N LYS A 273 -27.75 6.43 7.38
CA LYS A 273 -29.15 6.07 7.21
C LYS A 273 -29.73 6.58 5.89
N GLU A 274 -29.40 7.81 5.49
CA GLU A 274 -29.91 8.43 4.27
C GLU A 274 -29.33 7.81 2.99
N HIS A 275 -28.05 7.44 3.03
CA HIS A 275 -27.29 6.92 1.89
C HIS A 275 -27.07 5.40 1.94
N GLN A 276 -27.58 4.74 2.99
CA GLN A 276 -27.47 3.31 3.23
C GLN A 276 -26.03 2.80 3.16
N THR A 277 -25.11 3.52 3.81
CA THR A 277 -23.69 3.15 3.79
C THR A 277 -23.45 1.86 4.55
N ILE A 278 -22.38 1.16 4.20
CA ILE A 278 -22.00 -0.14 4.74
C ILE A 278 -20.80 0.05 5.66
N ASP A 279 -20.92 -0.40 6.92
CA ASP A 279 -19.82 -0.39 7.88
C ASP A 279 -18.67 -1.34 7.46
N PRO A 280 -17.43 -1.01 7.83
CA PRO A 280 -16.31 -1.91 7.65
C PRO A 280 -16.42 -3.15 8.55
N LEU A 281 -15.74 -4.23 8.18
CA LEU A 281 -15.58 -5.41 9.05
C LEU A 281 -14.68 -5.10 10.26
N LYS A 282 -13.76 -4.14 10.09
CA LYS A 282 -12.78 -3.72 11.08
C LYS A 282 -12.25 -2.34 10.70
N ALA A 283 -12.07 -1.48 11.70
CA ALA A 283 -11.39 -0.20 11.58
C ALA A 283 -10.23 -0.09 12.59
N TRP A 284 -9.20 0.70 12.28
CA TRP A 284 -8.07 0.99 13.18
C TRP A 284 -7.82 2.49 13.32
N THR A 285 -7.83 2.94 14.58
CA THR A 285 -7.45 4.29 15.01
C THR A 285 -6.45 4.18 16.17
N PRO A 286 -5.22 4.73 16.07
CA PRO A 286 -4.64 5.43 14.90
C PRO A 286 -4.46 4.53 13.66
N THR A 287 -4.32 5.15 12.49
CA THR A 287 -4.08 4.46 11.21
C THR A 287 -2.82 3.60 11.26
N ILE A 288 -2.89 2.42 10.63
CA ILE A 288 -1.82 1.43 10.46
C ILE A 288 -1.27 1.40 9.02
N ALA A 289 -1.84 2.19 8.11
CA ALA A 289 -1.62 2.22 6.67
C ALA A 289 -1.69 0.81 6.05
N THR A 290 -2.91 0.30 5.93
CA THR A 290 -3.24 -1.04 5.41
C THR A 290 -2.83 -1.21 3.94
N ALA A 291 -2.20 -2.34 3.59
CA ALA A 291 -1.71 -2.55 2.23
C ALA A 291 -2.28 -3.85 1.64
N GLY A 292 -1.45 -4.69 1.01
CA GLY A 292 -1.89 -5.96 0.44
C GLY A 292 -2.64 -6.84 1.44
N ILE A 293 -3.61 -7.60 0.92
CA ILE A 293 -4.45 -8.52 1.67
C ILE A 293 -4.61 -9.82 0.89
N SER A 294 -4.54 -10.95 1.57
CA SER A 294 -4.72 -12.28 0.99
C SER A 294 -5.67 -13.13 1.84
N TYR A 295 -6.37 -14.09 1.24
CA TYR A 295 -7.26 -15.00 1.96
C TYR A 295 -6.61 -16.36 2.19
N LEU A 296 -6.42 -16.74 3.45
CA LEU A 296 -5.90 -18.06 3.82
C LEU A 296 -7.05 -19.05 4.08
N LYS A 297 -7.20 -20.00 3.15
CA LYS A 297 -8.20 -21.08 3.25
C LYS A 297 -7.87 -22.05 4.39
N LYS A 298 -8.90 -22.73 4.91
CA LYS A 298 -8.76 -23.75 5.95
C LYS A 298 -7.84 -24.90 5.50
N GLY A 299 -7.04 -25.42 6.42
CA GLY A 299 -6.20 -26.61 6.26
C GLY A 299 -4.77 -26.38 5.79
N ILE A 300 -4.33 -25.12 5.60
CA ILE A 300 -2.93 -24.81 5.25
C ILE A 300 -2.09 -24.60 6.52
N ILE A 301 -2.47 -23.61 7.33
CA ILE A 301 -1.87 -23.32 8.63
C ILE A 301 -3.03 -23.36 9.62
N PRO A 302 -3.21 -24.46 10.37
CA PRO A 302 -4.41 -24.68 11.19
C PRO A 302 -4.73 -23.52 12.14
N GLU A 303 -3.71 -22.93 12.75
CA GLU A 303 -3.87 -21.80 13.67
C GLU A 303 -4.28 -20.49 12.99
N TRP A 304 -4.18 -20.40 11.66
CA TRP A 304 -4.56 -19.23 10.84
C TRP A 304 -5.73 -19.54 9.90
N ASP A 305 -6.43 -20.65 10.10
CA ASP A 305 -7.52 -21.09 9.23
C ASP A 305 -8.62 -20.02 9.07
N ASN A 306 -9.11 -19.89 7.82
CA ASN A 306 -10.20 -18.98 7.46
C ASN A 306 -9.92 -17.53 7.90
N SER A 307 -8.79 -16.99 7.46
CA SER A 307 -8.36 -15.64 7.83
C SER A 307 -8.02 -14.79 6.61
N LEU A 308 -8.06 -13.48 6.81
CA LEU A 308 -7.40 -12.53 5.93
C LEU A 308 -6.01 -12.25 6.48
N LEU A 309 -4.99 -12.44 5.66
CA LEU A 309 -3.63 -12.00 5.93
C LEU A 309 -3.49 -10.59 5.40
N LEU A 310 -3.36 -9.61 6.28
CA LEU A 310 -3.23 -8.20 5.95
C LEU A 310 -1.83 -7.74 6.33
N VAL A 311 -1.13 -7.09 5.41
CA VAL A 311 0.12 -6.41 5.74
C VAL A 311 -0.11 -4.93 5.96
N SER A 312 0.68 -4.33 6.86
CA SER A 312 0.57 -2.92 7.21
C SER A 312 1.91 -2.21 7.05
N MET A 313 1.85 -0.98 6.53
CA MET A 313 3.03 -0.17 6.30
C MET A 313 3.41 0.60 7.57
N LYS A 314 2.53 1.47 8.08
CA LYS A 314 2.78 2.26 9.30
C LYS A 314 2.75 1.37 10.54
N GLY A 315 1.86 0.39 10.57
CA GLY A 315 1.83 -0.65 11.59
C GLY A 315 2.97 -1.67 11.50
N MET A 316 3.78 -1.65 10.43
CA MET A 316 4.98 -2.48 10.22
C MET A 316 4.80 -3.94 10.66
N SER A 317 3.69 -4.58 10.29
CA SER A 317 3.31 -5.90 10.80
C SER A 317 2.47 -6.70 9.82
N LEU A 318 2.54 -8.02 9.97
CA LEU A 318 1.62 -8.99 9.39
C LEU A 318 0.46 -9.21 10.39
N ARG A 319 -0.77 -9.05 9.91
CA ARG A 319 -2.01 -9.21 10.68
C ARG A 319 -2.81 -10.39 10.15
N VAL A 320 -3.23 -11.27 11.05
CA VAL A 320 -4.07 -12.43 10.77
C VAL A 320 -5.46 -12.15 11.32
N LEU A 321 -6.40 -11.87 10.43
CA LEU A 321 -7.77 -11.48 10.77
C LEU A 321 -8.69 -12.69 10.58
N HIS A 322 -9.02 -13.37 11.67
CA HIS A 322 -9.89 -14.55 11.63
C HIS A 322 -11.31 -14.16 11.26
N LEU A 323 -11.88 -14.84 10.28
CA LEU A 323 -13.26 -14.64 9.85
C LEU A 323 -14.17 -15.65 10.56
N ASN A 324 -15.42 -15.25 10.82
CA ASN A 324 -16.49 -16.19 11.11
C ASN A 324 -16.73 -17.15 9.92
N ASP A 325 -17.51 -18.22 10.13
CA ASP A 325 -17.73 -19.23 9.10
C ASP A 325 -18.44 -18.70 7.84
N GLU A 326 -19.22 -17.63 7.99
CA GLU A 326 -19.91 -16.92 6.91
C GLU A 326 -19.01 -15.93 6.14
N GLY A 327 -17.84 -15.55 6.67
CA GLY A 327 -16.97 -14.54 6.07
C GLY A 327 -17.53 -13.10 6.13
N THR A 328 -18.36 -12.81 7.12
CA THR A 328 -19.06 -11.52 7.26
C THR A 328 -18.65 -10.74 8.50
N ALA A 329 -17.73 -11.26 9.31
CA ALA A 329 -17.20 -10.59 10.49
C ALA A 329 -15.77 -11.07 10.79
N ILE A 330 -14.96 -10.16 11.31
CA ILE A 330 -13.64 -10.49 11.88
C ILE A 330 -13.82 -10.78 13.37
N THR A 331 -13.45 -11.97 13.81
CA THR A 331 -13.65 -12.45 15.19
C THR A 331 -12.42 -12.29 16.07
N GLU A 332 -11.23 -12.33 15.47
CA GLU A 332 -9.96 -12.21 16.19
C GLU A 332 -8.89 -11.61 15.27
N GLU A 333 -7.95 -10.89 15.87
CA GLU A 333 -6.75 -10.37 15.23
C GLU A 333 -5.48 -10.92 15.91
N GLY A 334 -4.59 -11.50 15.13
CA GLY A 334 -3.22 -11.83 15.50
C GLY A 334 -2.23 -10.90 14.82
N ILE A 335 -1.25 -10.37 15.56
CA ILE A 335 -0.20 -9.49 15.02
C ILE A 335 1.13 -10.24 15.11
N TYR A 336 1.91 -10.20 14.04
CA TYR A 336 3.20 -10.86 13.92
C TYR A 336 4.22 -9.97 13.22
N LEU A 337 5.51 -10.24 13.47
CA LEU A 337 6.65 -9.61 12.80
C LEU A 337 6.71 -8.09 12.96
N GLN A 338 6.14 -7.56 14.04
CA GLN A 338 5.99 -6.12 14.26
C GLN A 338 7.37 -5.44 14.29
N LYS A 339 7.52 -4.36 13.51
CA LYS A 339 8.76 -3.56 13.31
C LYS A 339 9.92 -4.29 12.64
N TYR A 340 10.00 -5.61 12.73
CA TYR A 340 11.20 -6.38 12.40
C TYR A 340 11.64 -6.22 10.93
N PHE A 341 10.68 -6.23 10.00
CA PHE A 341 10.92 -6.04 8.57
C PHE A 341 10.58 -4.63 8.08
N GLY A 342 10.15 -3.74 8.99
CA GLY A 342 9.66 -2.41 8.66
C GLY A 342 8.30 -2.46 7.95
N ARG A 343 8.14 -1.58 6.96
CA ARG A 343 6.90 -1.43 6.19
C ARG A 343 6.68 -2.65 5.30
N LEU A 344 5.53 -3.30 5.45
CA LEU A 344 5.11 -4.41 4.60
C LEU A 344 4.06 -3.91 3.59
N ARG A 345 4.22 -4.29 2.32
CA ARG A 345 3.48 -3.71 1.19
C ARG A 345 2.49 -4.66 0.57
N ASP A 346 2.90 -5.90 0.34
CA ASP A 346 2.01 -6.86 -0.27
C ASP A 346 2.16 -8.26 0.30
N VAL A 347 1.11 -9.06 0.13
CA VAL A 347 1.06 -10.46 0.54
C VAL A 347 0.30 -11.29 -0.48
N SER A 348 0.92 -12.37 -0.96
CA SER A 348 0.32 -13.34 -1.89
C SER A 348 0.52 -14.76 -1.37
N ILE A 349 -0.44 -15.64 -1.64
CA ILE A 349 -0.42 -17.03 -1.15
C ILE A 349 -0.43 -17.98 -2.35
N ALA A 350 0.61 -18.77 -2.49
CA ALA A 350 0.72 -19.77 -3.55
C ALA A 350 -0.23 -20.94 -3.30
N GLU A 351 -0.52 -21.73 -4.36
CA GLU A 351 -1.44 -22.87 -4.25
C GLU A 351 -1.01 -23.93 -3.24
N ASN A 352 0.30 -24.06 -3.02
CA ASN A 352 0.91 -24.96 -2.03
C ASN A 352 0.83 -24.43 -0.59
N GLY A 353 0.37 -23.19 -0.39
CA GLY A 353 0.26 -22.54 0.92
C GLY A 353 1.47 -21.73 1.36
N ASP A 354 2.52 -21.62 0.54
CA ASP A 354 3.61 -20.68 0.80
C ASP A 354 3.08 -19.24 0.72
N ILE A 355 3.41 -18.44 1.73
CA ILE A 355 3.00 -17.04 1.83
C ILE A 355 4.20 -16.18 1.45
N PHE A 356 4.04 -15.29 0.49
CA PHE A 356 5.05 -14.33 0.08
C PHE A 356 4.69 -12.94 0.59
N ILE A 357 5.66 -12.18 1.06
CA ILE A 357 5.46 -10.81 1.57
C ILE A 357 6.52 -9.88 0.99
N SER A 358 6.12 -8.71 0.51
CA SER A 358 7.03 -7.66 0.04
C SER A 358 7.23 -6.56 1.08
N THR A 359 8.45 -6.03 1.20
CA THR A 359 8.74 -4.83 2.02
C THR A 359 8.70 -3.55 1.19
N SER A 360 8.50 -2.41 1.84
CA SER A 360 8.44 -1.09 1.17
C SER A 360 9.02 0.02 2.03
N ASN A 361 10.27 -0.16 2.43
CA ASN A 361 11.06 0.74 3.26
C ASN A 361 11.71 1.88 2.44
N ARG A 362 11.51 1.89 1.11
CA ARG A 362 12.12 2.85 0.18
C ARG A 362 11.13 3.63 -0.70
N ASP A 363 9.83 3.48 -0.49
CA ASP A 363 8.79 4.08 -1.35
C ASP A 363 8.65 5.58 -1.15
N TRP A 364 8.48 5.99 0.08
CA TRP A 364 8.35 7.38 0.47
C TRP A 364 9.67 7.82 1.12
N HIS A 365 9.60 8.84 1.96
CA HIS A 365 10.63 9.29 2.87
C HIS A 365 10.38 8.78 4.30
N PRO A 366 10.02 7.49 4.57
CA PRO A 366 9.71 7.05 5.93
C PRO A 366 10.94 7.17 6.84
N ARG A 367 12.15 7.06 6.26
CA ARG A 367 13.41 7.33 6.96
C ARG A 367 13.55 8.78 7.43
N PHE A 368 12.84 9.72 6.80
CA PHE A 368 12.85 11.14 7.14
C PHE A 368 11.70 11.50 8.08
N GLN A 369 10.98 10.50 8.58
CA GLN A 369 9.94 10.62 9.60
C GLN A 369 10.24 9.65 10.75
N PRO A 370 11.41 9.75 11.41
CA PRO A 370 11.79 8.81 12.48
C PRO A 370 10.80 8.78 13.65
N TRP A 371 9.99 9.84 13.83
CA TRP A 371 8.90 9.88 14.80
C TRP A 371 7.68 9.02 14.40
N MET A 372 7.46 8.79 13.10
CA MET A 372 6.38 7.91 12.60
C MET A 372 6.86 6.48 12.39
N TYR A 373 8.12 6.31 11.95
CA TYR A 373 8.72 5.01 11.63
C TYR A 373 10.01 4.80 12.44
N PRO A 374 9.90 4.65 13.77
CA PRO A 374 11.08 4.37 14.58
C PRO A 374 11.67 3.02 14.15
N GLU A 375 13.00 2.95 14.09
CA GLU A 375 13.74 1.70 13.85
C GLU A 375 13.48 1.06 12.46
N LEU A 376 13.15 1.86 11.43
CA LEU A 376 12.98 1.34 10.08
C LEU A 376 14.26 0.65 9.58
N PRO A 377 14.23 -0.63 9.17
CA PRO A 377 15.43 -1.37 8.77
C PRO A 377 16.21 -0.69 7.65
N GLU A 378 17.53 -0.72 7.71
CA GLU A 378 18.41 -0.24 6.63
C GLU A 378 18.46 -1.22 5.45
N GLY A 379 18.81 -0.71 4.27
CA GLY A 379 19.04 -1.52 3.07
C GLY A 379 17.88 -1.53 2.07
N PRO A 380 18.00 -2.40 1.03
CA PRO A 380 17.00 -2.54 -0.02
C PRO A 380 15.73 -3.22 0.47
N ASP A 381 14.67 -3.09 -0.33
CA ASP A 381 13.47 -3.90 -0.14
C ASP A 381 13.70 -5.34 -0.58
N LYS A 382 12.81 -6.22 -0.13
CA LYS A 382 12.90 -7.66 -0.36
C LYS A 382 11.54 -8.33 -0.43
N ILE A 383 11.54 -9.54 -0.95
CA ILE A 383 10.43 -10.47 -0.89
C ILE A 383 10.81 -11.64 0.01
N LEU A 384 10.00 -11.84 1.03
CA LEU A 384 10.09 -12.91 2.01
C LEU A 384 9.15 -14.04 1.62
N LYS A 385 9.48 -15.25 2.06
CA LYS A 385 8.55 -16.40 2.04
C LYS A 385 8.41 -16.98 3.43
N ILE A 386 7.17 -17.21 3.84
CA ILE A 386 6.76 -17.89 5.06
C ILE A 386 6.11 -19.21 4.65
N ARG A 387 6.59 -20.32 5.22
CA ARG A 387 6.02 -21.65 4.98
C ARG A 387 5.89 -22.44 6.27
N ILE A 388 4.91 -23.33 6.35
CA ILE A 388 4.83 -24.28 7.47
C ILE A 388 6.00 -25.24 7.41
N LEU A 389 6.69 -25.41 8.53
CA LEU A 389 7.81 -26.31 8.67
C LEU A 389 7.30 -27.72 8.98
N GLN A 390 7.80 -28.72 8.25
CA GLN A 390 7.49 -30.13 8.52
C GLN A 390 8.14 -30.59 9.84
N ALA A 391 7.49 -31.50 10.56
CA ALA A 391 7.84 -31.87 11.94
C ALA A 391 9.25 -32.47 12.09
N GLU A 392 9.76 -33.08 11.03
CA GLU A 392 11.11 -33.66 10.92
C GLU A 392 12.23 -32.63 10.74
N ASN A 393 11.90 -31.40 10.35
CA ASN A 393 12.91 -30.38 10.08
C ASN A 393 13.41 -29.72 11.35
N ALA A 394 14.73 -29.69 11.52
CA ALA A 394 15.37 -29.01 12.65
C ALA A 394 15.32 -27.49 12.47
N ILE A 395 14.97 -26.78 13.55
CA ILE A 395 15.07 -25.32 13.61
C ILE A 395 16.47 -24.88 14.03
N ASN A 396 16.97 -23.81 13.40
CA ASN A 396 18.20 -23.17 13.85
C ASN A 396 17.89 -22.19 14.99
N HIS A 397 18.10 -22.62 16.24
CA HIS A 397 17.85 -21.81 17.44
C HIS A 397 18.73 -20.55 17.59
N ILE A 398 19.71 -20.33 16.71
CA ILE A 398 20.46 -19.07 16.65
C ILE A 398 19.64 -17.98 15.96
N LEU A 399 18.72 -18.35 15.06
CA LEU A 399 17.86 -17.41 14.36
C LEU A 399 16.70 -16.93 15.25
N PRO A 400 16.15 -15.74 14.97
CA PRO A 400 14.98 -15.23 15.68
C PRO A 400 13.78 -16.19 15.60
N ILE A 401 13.07 -16.33 16.71
CA ILE A 401 11.79 -17.05 16.80
C ILE A 401 10.73 -16.04 17.25
N PHE A 402 9.89 -15.64 16.30
CA PHE A 402 8.78 -14.72 16.51
C PHE A 402 7.59 -15.45 17.10
N GLN A 403 6.77 -14.72 17.85
CA GLN A 403 5.49 -15.20 18.40
C GLN A 403 4.42 -14.17 18.07
N LYS A 404 3.14 -14.49 18.34
CA LYS A 404 2.07 -13.51 18.32
C LYS A 404 2.41 -12.37 19.28
N GLU A 405 2.32 -11.14 18.80
CA GLU A 405 2.57 -9.95 19.62
C GLU A 405 1.55 -9.88 20.75
N LYS A 406 2.03 -9.61 21.97
CA LYS A 406 1.16 -9.41 23.14
C LYS A 406 0.55 -8.01 23.17
N GLU A 407 1.27 -7.04 22.61
CA GLU A 407 0.91 -5.64 22.59
C GLU A 407 1.12 -5.08 21.18
N THR A 408 0.19 -4.22 20.75
CA THR A 408 0.34 -3.48 19.49
C THR A 408 1.33 -2.34 19.71
N MET A 409 2.17 -2.06 18.72
CA MET A 409 3.06 -0.90 18.80
C MET A 409 2.24 0.39 18.94
N VAL A 410 2.72 1.29 19.80
CA VAL A 410 2.13 2.61 19.93
C VAL A 410 2.41 3.37 18.63
N LEU A 411 1.34 3.71 17.91
CA LEU A 411 1.38 4.58 16.75
C LEU A 411 1.08 5.99 17.19
N MET A 412 1.80 6.95 16.61
CA MET A 412 1.49 8.35 16.84
C MET A 412 0.12 8.66 16.23
N ASP A 413 -0.74 9.30 17.03
CA ASP A 413 -1.99 9.86 16.56
C ASP A 413 -1.67 11.01 15.59
N GLU A 414 -2.27 10.99 14.41
CA GLU A 414 -2.09 12.02 13.38
C GLU A 414 -3.13 13.14 13.51
N ASN A 415 -4.15 12.98 14.37
CA ASN A 415 -5.06 14.05 14.74
C ASN A 415 -4.39 15.01 15.74
N TRP A 416 -3.26 15.57 15.32
CA TRP A 416 -2.46 16.46 16.14
C TRP A 416 -3.17 17.80 16.29
N SER A 417 -3.53 18.12 17.52
CA SER A 417 -4.00 19.45 17.90
C SER A 417 -2.86 20.24 18.54
N PHE A 418 -2.72 21.48 18.12
CA PHE A 418 -1.80 22.42 18.76
C PHE A 418 -2.59 23.27 19.76
N GLU A 419 -2.12 23.34 21.00
CA GLU A 419 -2.62 24.32 21.95
C GLU A 419 -2.08 25.71 21.58
N VAL A 420 -2.86 26.46 20.81
CA VAL A 420 -2.50 27.82 20.35
C VAL A 420 -3.61 28.82 20.65
N SER A 421 -3.29 30.11 20.56
CA SER A 421 -4.29 31.16 20.58
C SER A 421 -5.26 31.03 19.41
N GLU A 422 -6.49 31.52 19.59
CA GLU A 422 -7.56 31.53 18.56
C GLU A 422 -7.05 32.07 17.20
N ASP A 423 -6.26 33.15 17.22
CA ASP A 423 -5.67 33.77 16.02
C ASP A 423 -4.67 32.87 15.25
N LEU A 424 -4.25 31.73 15.81
CA LEU A 424 -3.31 30.79 15.19
C LEU A 424 -3.95 29.43 14.88
N GLU A 425 -5.19 29.19 15.32
CA GLU A 425 -5.84 27.88 15.24
C GLU A 425 -6.01 27.40 13.79
N LYS A 426 -6.43 28.31 12.91
CA LYS A 426 -6.56 28.02 11.48
C LYS A 426 -5.22 27.70 10.82
N GLY A 427 -4.18 28.47 11.14
CA GLY A 427 -2.81 28.20 10.66
C GLY A 427 -2.27 26.86 11.15
N ALA A 428 -2.59 26.48 12.40
CA ALA A 428 -2.24 25.19 12.97
C ALA A 428 -2.93 24.02 12.24
N GLN A 429 -4.22 24.14 11.94
CA GLN A 429 -4.98 23.13 11.18
C GLN A 429 -4.39 22.95 9.76
N LEU A 430 -4.12 24.05 9.07
CA LEU A 430 -3.50 24.01 7.73
C LEU A 430 -2.08 23.44 7.77
N TYR A 431 -1.30 23.72 8.83
CA TYR A 431 0.01 23.09 9.04
C TYR A 431 -0.10 21.58 9.19
N THR A 432 -1.05 21.09 9.99
CA THR A 432 -1.31 19.64 10.15
C THR A 432 -1.61 18.98 8.80
N GLN A 433 -2.39 19.66 7.95
CA GLN A 433 -2.79 19.12 6.64
C GLN A 433 -1.65 19.12 5.60
N HIS A 434 -0.77 20.11 5.62
CA HIS A 434 0.17 20.33 4.51
C HIS A 434 1.64 20.13 4.90
N CYS A 435 2.02 20.39 6.15
CA CYS A 435 3.42 20.55 6.53
C CYS A 435 3.89 19.52 7.57
N LEU A 436 3.00 19.09 8.47
CA LEU A 436 3.32 18.21 9.60
C LEU A 436 3.98 16.91 9.16
N THR A 437 3.53 16.32 8.05
CA THR A 437 4.10 15.10 7.50
C THR A 437 5.61 15.22 7.27
N CYS A 438 6.12 16.36 6.81
CA CYS A 438 7.54 16.53 6.56
C CYS A 438 8.29 17.17 7.73
N HIS A 439 7.73 18.22 8.33
CA HIS A 439 8.42 19.03 9.34
C HIS A 439 8.17 18.58 10.79
N GLY A 440 7.26 17.63 10.98
CA GLY A 440 6.95 17.05 12.28
C GLY A 440 6.14 17.96 13.20
N PRO A 441 5.62 17.43 14.32
CA PRO A 441 4.81 18.18 15.28
C PRO A 441 5.61 19.21 16.09
N ASP A 442 6.94 19.12 16.14
CA ASP A 442 7.81 20.08 16.83
C ASP A 442 8.54 21.04 15.88
N GLY A 443 8.23 20.96 14.57
CA GLY A 443 8.84 21.79 13.54
C GLY A 443 10.33 21.54 13.35
N LYS A 444 10.92 20.48 13.92
CA LYS A 444 12.37 20.21 13.76
C LYS A 444 12.73 19.54 12.44
N GLY A 445 11.75 19.00 11.72
CA GLY A 445 12.00 18.18 10.54
C GLY A 445 12.86 16.97 10.87
N ALA A 446 13.66 16.54 9.89
CA ALA A 446 14.59 15.42 10.01
C ALA A 446 15.98 15.91 9.65
N GLU A 447 16.91 15.84 10.60
CA GLU A 447 18.27 16.33 10.46
C GLU A 447 18.95 15.81 9.18
N GLY A 448 19.51 16.73 8.38
CA GLY A 448 20.16 16.43 7.09
C GLY A 448 19.22 16.05 5.94
N LEU A 449 17.90 16.05 6.16
CA LEU A 449 16.91 15.56 5.20
C LEU A 449 15.78 16.56 4.99
N ILE A 450 15.05 16.92 6.04
CA ILE A 450 14.02 17.96 6.02
C ILE A 450 14.44 19.09 6.96
N PRO A 451 14.59 20.33 6.46
CA PRO A 451 15.09 21.43 7.27
C PRO A 451 14.15 21.77 8.45
N PRO A 452 14.70 22.21 9.59
CA PRO A 452 13.91 22.66 10.71
C PRO A 452 13.18 23.95 10.37
N LEU A 453 11.92 24.03 10.78
CA LEU A 453 11.15 25.27 10.88
C LEU A 453 11.32 25.93 12.26
N ALA A 454 11.70 25.14 13.27
CA ALA A 454 11.99 25.61 14.62
C ALA A 454 13.34 26.32 14.70
N ALA A 455 13.38 27.49 15.35
CA ALA A 455 14.61 28.20 15.73
C ALA A 455 15.60 28.41 14.57
N THR A 456 15.09 28.84 13.41
CA THR A 456 15.91 29.12 12.22
C THR A 456 15.65 30.53 11.67
N GLU A 457 16.70 31.16 11.13
CA GLU A 457 16.60 32.43 10.42
C GLU A 457 15.76 32.30 9.14
N TRP A 458 15.70 31.11 8.54
CA TRP A 458 14.86 30.83 7.36
C TRP A 458 13.38 31.13 7.63
N VAL A 459 12.93 30.83 8.84
CA VAL A 459 11.56 31.11 9.30
C VAL A 459 11.46 32.48 9.94
N THR A 460 12.39 32.86 10.82
CA THR A 460 12.24 34.07 11.64
C THR A 460 12.71 35.37 10.96
N GLY A 461 13.53 35.26 9.91
CA GLY A 461 14.04 36.39 9.13
C GLY A 461 13.09 36.87 8.04
N ASP A 462 13.61 36.97 6.82
CA ASP A 462 12.89 37.49 5.64
C ASP A 462 11.59 36.72 5.35
N LYS A 463 10.45 37.40 5.49
CA LYS A 463 9.13 36.86 5.15
C LYS A 463 9.01 36.53 3.66
N GLY A 464 9.57 37.37 2.79
CA GLY A 464 9.48 37.20 1.34
C GLY A 464 10.14 35.88 0.91
N ARG A 465 11.30 35.55 1.49
CA ARG A 465 11.93 34.24 1.31
C ARG A 465 10.99 33.10 1.67
N LEU A 466 10.38 33.13 2.86
CA LEU A 466 9.51 32.06 3.33
C LEU A 466 8.24 31.93 2.46
N ILE A 467 7.67 33.05 2.02
CA ILE A 467 6.54 33.08 1.10
C ILE A 467 6.91 32.48 -0.26
N ARG A 468 8.06 32.86 -0.84
CA ARG A 468 8.52 32.29 -2.11
C ARG A 468 8.77 30.79 -2.01
N VAL A 469 9.31 30.31 -0.89
CA VAL A 469 9.45 28.87 -0.63
C VAL A 469 8.09 28.17 -0.66
N MET A 470 7.06 28.72 -0.01
CA MET A 470 5.70 28.15 -0.09
C MET A 470 5.13 28.15 -1.51
N LEU A 471 5.38 29.22 -2.28
CA LEU A 471 4.81 29.37 -3.63
C LEU A 471 5.55 28.56 -4.70
N GLN A 472 6.86 28.35 -4.57
CA GLN A 472 7.68 27.69 -5.59
C GLN A 472 8.14 26.30 -5.19
N GLY A 473 8.06 25.96 -3.91
CA GLY A 473 8.77 24.81 -3.35
C GLY A 473 10.27 25.07 -3.30
N LEU A 474 11.04 24.01 -3.07
CA LEU A 474 12.50 24.01 -3.09
C LEU A 474 12.99 22.73 -3.74
N SER A 475 13.90 22.84 -4.71
CA SER A 475 14.58 21.70 -5.34
C SER A 475 16.10 21.81 -5.28
N GLU A 476 16.62 22.97 -4.88
CA GLU A 476 18.04 23.25 -4.78
C GLU A 476 18.54 22.97 -3.36
N GLU A 477 19.85 22.76 -3.26
CA GLU A 477 20.56 22.66 -1.99
C GLU A 477 20.44 23.94 -1.18
N ILE A 478 20.10 23.80 0.10
CA ILE A 478 20.05 24.90 1.06
C ILE A 478 20.81 24.53 2.32
N THR A 479 21.42 25.53 2.95
CA THR A 479 22.03 25.37 4.28
C THR A 479 21.14 26.00 5.34
N VAL A 480 20.73 25.22 6.33
CA VAL A 480 19.94 25.68 7.49
C VAL A 480 20.66 25.28 8.76
N ASN A 481 20.99 26.26 9.61
CA ASN A 481 21.72 26.06 10.87
C ASN A 481 23.05 25.29 10.72
N GLY A 482 23.73 25.46 9.57
CA GLY A 482 25.04 24.84 9.28
C GLY A 482 24.97 23.41 8.76
N LEU A 483 23.78 22.89 8.47
CA LEU A 483 23.56 21.60 7.80
C LEU A 483 22.96 21.84 6.42
N ASP A 484 23.39 21.03 5.45
CA ASP A 484 22.90 21.09 4.08
C ASP A 484 21.71 20.15 3.89
N TYR A 485 20.73 20.61 3.10
CA TYR A 485 19.49 19.93 2.79
C TYR A 485 19.25 20.02 1.29
N HIS A 486 18.88 18.89 0.66
CA HIS A 486 18.71 18.79 -0.79
C HIS A 486 17.41 18.09 -1.20
N GLN A 487 16.47 17.91 -0.26
CA GLN A 487 15.20 17.25 -0.55
C GLN A 487 14.22 18.20 -1.23
N GLU A 488 13.43 17.66 -2.16
CA GLU A 488 12.38 18.40 -2.87
C GLU A 488 11.23 18.74 -1.91
N MET A 489 11.01 20.04 -1.67
CA MET A 489 9.82 20.57 -1.02
C MET A 489 8.79 20.94 -2.11
N PRO A 490 7.55 20.42 -2.06
CA PRO A 490 6.54 20.74 -3.05
C PRO A 490 6.09 22.21 -2.95
N SER A 491 5.60 22.73 -4.06
CA SER A 491 4.91 24.03 -4.10
C SER A 491 3.49 23.93 -3.54
N TYR A 492 3.08 24.96 -2.83
CA TYR A 492 1.72 25.18 -2.34
C TYR A 492 1.03 26.36 -3.04
N ARG A 493 1.43 26.69 -4.28
CA ARG A 493 0.82 27.76 -5.09
C ARG A 493 -0.69 27.58 -5.30
N HIS A 494 -1.22 26.37 -5.12
CA HIS A 494 -2.65 26.07 -5.21
C HIS A 494 -3.46 26.63 -4.03
N LEU A 495 -2.84 26.89 -2.88
CA LEU A 495 -3.50 27.51 -1.73
C LEU A 495 -3.73 29.00 -1.96
N SER A 496 -4.79 29.52 -1.35
CA SER A 496 -5.10 30.95 -1.36
C SER A 496 -4.06 31.76 -0.58
N ASP A 497 -4.02 33.07 -0.84
CA ASP A 497 -3.11 33.98 -0.13
C ASP A 497 -3.40 34.03 1.38
N GLU A 498 -4.67 33.86 1.75
CA GLU A 498 -5.11 33.74 3.13
C GLU A 498 -4.53 32.48 3.79
N GLU A 499 -4.71 31.31 3.18
CA GLU A 499 -4.23 30.04 3.73
C GLU A 499 -2.71 30.02 3.89
N ILE A 500 -1.96 30.54 2.92
CA ILE A 500 -0.50 30.66 3.03
C ILE A 500 -0.12 31.61 4.18
N ALA A 501 -0.78 32.75 4.30
CA ALA A 501 -0.51 33.71 5.38
C ALA A 501 -0.77 33.09 6.77
N GLU A 502 -1.85 32.33 6.92
CA GLU A 502 -2.21 31.60 8.14
C GLU A 502 -1.16 30.55 8.51
N ILE A 503 -0.77 29.68 7.57
CA ILE A 503 0.28 28.66 7.77
C ILE A 503 1.58 29.32 8.21
N LEU A 504 2.03 30.35 7.50
CA LEU A 504 3.31 30.99 7.76
C LEU A 504 3.29 31.79 9.07
N THR A 505 2.15 32.40 9.43
CA THR A 505 1.97 33.07 10.72
C THR A 505 2.06 32.07 11.87
N PHE A 506 1.41 30.91 11.77
CA PHE A 506 1.55 29.84 12.74
C PHE A 506 2.99 29.36 12.87
N ILE A 507 3.67 29.02 11.77
CA ILE A 507 5.06 28.53 11.77
C ILE A 507 6.02 29.56 12.41
N ARG A 508 5.85 30.85 12.10
CA ARG A 508 6.70 31.96 12.61
C ARG A 508 6.50 32.27 14.10
N ASN A 509 5.41 31.79 14.70
CA ASN A 509 5.07 32.05 16.10
C ASN A 509 4.86 30.76 16.92
N SER A 510 5.29 29.62 16.37
CA SER A 510 5.24 28.30 17.00
C SER A 510 6.63 27.68 17.06
N PHE A 511 6.77 26.51 17.69
CA PHE A 511 8.05 25.77 17.77
C PHE A 511 9.20 26.56 18.43
N GLY A 512 8.85 27.49 19.32
CA GLY A 512 9.81 28.41 19.96
C GLY A 512 10.16 29.65 19.12
N ASN A 513 9.55 29.82 17.94
CA ASN A 513 9.70 31.03 17.12
C ASN A 513 8.83 32.18 17.67
N ASN A 514 9.28 33.41 17.42
CA ASN A 514 8.53 34.64 17.73
C ASN A 514 8.91 35.74 16.74
N ALA A 515 8.41 35.65 15.51
CA ALA A 515 8.86 36.47 14.39
C ALA A 515 7.76 37.32 13.72
N GLY A 516 6.57 37.40 14.31
CA GLY A 516 5.46 38.21 13.80
C GLY A 516 4.73 37.58 12.61
N ALA A 517 3.48 38.00 12.42
CA ALA A 517 2.56 37.43 11.43
C ALA A 517 2.92 37.78 9.98
N VAL A 518 2.58 36.89 9.06
CA VAL A 518 2.52 37.14 7.61
C VAL A 518 1.09 37.54 7.27
N ILE A 519 0.91 38.57 6.44
CA ILE A 519 -0.43 39.00 6.00
C ILE A 519 -0.70 38.62 4.54
N PRO A 520 -1.96 38.41 4.14
CA PRO A 520 -2.32 37.98 2.78
C PRO A 520 -1.78 38.92 1.68
N GLY A 521 -1.71 40.23 1.96
CA GLY A 521 -1.15 41.21 1.04
C GLY A 521 0.35 41.00 0.74
N GLU A 522 1.13 40.51 1.71
CA GLU A 522 2.54 40.14 1.48
C GLU A 522 2.64 38.93 0.54
N VAL A 523 1.73 37.95 0.72
CA VAL A 523 1.66 36.76 -0.14
C VAL A 523 1.26 37.13 -1.57
N PHE A 524 0.27 38.00 -1.71
CA PHE A 524 -0.21 38.49 -3.00
C PHE A 524 0.90 39.18 -3.82
N GLU A 525 1.68 40.06 -3.19
CA GLU A 525 2.77 40.78 -3.88
C GLU A 525 3.90 39.83 -4.33
N GLU A 526 4.30 38.88 -3.48
CA GLU A 526 5.29 37.85 -3.87
C GLU A 526 4.75 36.96 -4.98
N ARG A 527 3.49 36.52 -4.90
CA ARG A 527 2.85 35.69 -5.94
C ARG A 527 2.78 36.40 -7.29
N LYS A 528 2.52 37.70 -7.30
CA LYS A 528 2.48 38.52 -8.52
C LYS A 528 3.85 38.67 -9.17
N ALA A 529 4.93 38.58 -8.39
CA ALA A 529 6.30 38.67 -8.89
C ALA A 529 6.79 37.38 -9.59
N LEU A 530 6.01 36.29 -9.52
CA LEU A 530 6.32 34.95 -10.07
C LEU A 530 5.46 34.61 -11.29
#